data_AF-A0A833N437-F1
#
_entry.id   AF-A0A833N437-F1
#
_cell.length_a   1.000
_cell.length_b   1.000
_cell.length_c   1.000
_cell.angle_alpha   90.00
_cell.angle_beta   90.00
_cell.angle_gamma   90.00
#
_symmetry.space_group_name_H-M   'P 1'
#
loop_
_entity.id
_entity.type
_entity.pdbx_description
1 polymer ?
#
loop_
_entity_poly.entity_id
_entity_poly.type
_entity_poly.pdbx_seq_one_letter_code
_entity_poly.pdbx_strand_id
1 'polypeptide(L)'
;MKNYLILFFVLMITSCGNKSDNQFLVHWQPPESHWQDPNPELSNELNSLIQNQLLQLNTPCRNDYNTDQKMCELVAIEAGEVKNIKLDKESEGLRILLIDDSSMRLAAYTRYRQRVILNLKENNNGKFIPDNTLINIPRITKNILLDTFSNSNYEKIPYELSTPSSKLFAHILNRSLQELIFNSESVGHGNSIFNFIANNNPKSKFILAYTNEYEYENILKSEKNEDNIKRRIDNLFLNQSNDFKFYIKKYKINFISLSSGISIDSINKTFNTLPTEIKKYIVKSYYINFIDNLLKNNDSILIQSNVFTQSQNIEDDLGYYADCKKHERRFRIGYVRDMNYSISRFGSRDDKLISGIHKNSMKCTDIYINFSVEKESPYNYNKGTIAFSFFNIGALTLNNREISSSNATPVALSYLLYLKSLNPELDNHSLIKIINILKGDKFIILDPSYHKQFPVYEYNYLR
;
A
#
# COMPACT_ATOMS: atom_id res chain seq x y z
N MET A 1 -17.47 24.32 42.94
CA MET A 1 -16.43 24.97 42.11
C MET A 1 -15.58 23.88 41.47
N LYS A 2 -15.53 23.87 40.13
CA LYS A 2 -14.86 22.86 39.32
C LYS A 2 -13.39 23.26 39.13
N ASN A 3 -12.45 22.39 39.51
CA ASN A 3 -11.05 22.49 39.13
C ASN A 3 -10.81 21.63 37.88
N TYR A 4 -10.50 22.27 36.76
CA TYR A 4 -9.91 21.62 35.59
C TYR A 4 -8.41 21.93 35.59
N LEU A 5 -7.60 20.92 35.87
CA LEU A 5 -6.15 20.98 35.68
C LEU A 5 -5.89 20.64 34.21
N ILE A 6 -5.62 21.65 33.39
CA ILE A 6 -5.15 21.48 32.01
C ILE A 6 -3.64 21.25 32.08
N LEU A 7 -3.21 20.00 31.87
CA LEU A 7 -1.81 19.63 31.79
C LEU A 7 -1.28 20.00 30.39
N PHE A 8 -0.63 21.16 30.29
CA PHE A 8 0.13 21.57 29.10
C PHE A 8 1.40 20.71 29.01
N PHE A 9 1.40 19.69 28.15
CA PHE A 9 2.64 19.03 27.74
C PHE A 9 3.36 19.96 26.75
N VAL A 10 4.15 20.87 27.31
CA VAL A 10 5.17 21.61 26.56
C VAL A 10 6.26 20.62 26.20
N LEU A 11 6.29 20.19 24.94
CA LEU A 11 7.49 19.62 24.32
C LEU A 11 8.60 20.66 24.48
N MET A 12 9.50 20.41 25.43
CA MET A 12 10.75 21.14 25.59
C MET A 12 11.57 20.98 24.32
N ILE A 13 11.34 21.86 23.36
CA ILE A 13 12.34 22.21 22.35
C ILE A 13 13.38 23.03 23.13
N THR A 14 14.40 22.36 23.65
CA THR A 14 15.55 23.05 24.24
C THR A 14 16.26 23.83 23.14
N SER A 15 15.95 25.12 23.11
CA SER A 15 16.71 26.16 22.43
C SER A 15 18.11 26.24 23.06
N CYS A 16 19.09 25.63 22.41
CA CYS A 16 20.49 26.03 22.52
C CYS A 16 20.85 26.77 21.23
N GLY A 17 21.15 28.07 21.35
CA GLY A 17 21.46 28.92 20.21
C GLY A 17 22.79 28.57 19.54
N ASN A 18 22.69 28.20 18.26
CA ASN A 18 23.61 28.38 17.13
C ASN A 18 25.12 28.12 17.33
N LYS A 19 25.54 26.92 16.90
CA LYS A 19 26.61 26.73 15.89
C LYS A 19 26.42 25.34 15.22
N SER A 20 26.35 25.35 13.88
CA SER A 20 26.52 24.19 12.95
C SER A 20 25.64 22.93 12.98
N ASP A 21 24.73 22.69 13.93
CA ASP A 21 23.99 21.40 13.95
C ASP A 21 22.91 21.21 12.87
N ASN A 22 22.45 22.29 12.24
CA ASN A 22 21.53 22.16 11.09
C ASN A 22 22.21 21.56 9.85
N GLN A 23 23.54 21.67 9.68
CA GLN A 23 24.25 21.00 8.58
C GLN A 23 24.38 19.49 8.81
N PHE A 24 24.46 19.04 10.07
CA PHE A 24 24.54 17.62 10.40
C PHE A 24 23.23 16.86 10.12
N LEU A 25 22.06 17.50 10.32
CA LEU A 25 20.76 16.87 10.05
C LEU A 25 20.40 16.82 8.56
N VAL A 26 20.95 17.71 7.73
CA VAL A 26 20.73 17.71 6.27
C VAL A 26 21.48 16.56 5.58
N HIS A 27 22.56 16.06 6.19
CA HIS A 27 23.38 14.96 5.64
C HIS A 27 23.48 13.73 6.55
N TRP A 28 22.62 13.61 7.56
CA TRP A 28 22.68 12.46 8.48
C TRP A 28 22.40 11.14 7.76
N GLN A 29 23.36 10.22 7.75
CA GLN A 29 23.18 8.84 7.30
C GLN A 29 22.94 7.93 8.50
N PRO A 30 22.02 6.95 8.41
CA PRO A 30 21.98 5.87 9.39
C PRO A 30 23.33 5.13 9.35
N PRO A 31 23.89 4.77 10.51
CA PRO A 31 25.10 3.93 10.58
C PRO A 31 24.93 2.64 9.76
N GLU A 32 26.03 2.06 9.28
CA GLU A 32 25.97 0.82 8.49
C GLU A 32 25.25 -0.32 9.20
N SER A 33 25.33 -0.37 10.54
CA SER A 33 24.63 -1.36 11.36
C SER A 33 23.11 -1.33 11.15
N HIS A 34 22.49 -0.17 10.91
CA HIS A 34 21.02 -0.04 10.68
C HIS A 34 20.51 -0.76 9.42
N TRP A 35 21.40 -1.37 8.67
CA TRP A 35 21.16 -2.07 7.41
C TRP A 35 21.57 -3.53 7.48
N GLN A 36 22.16 -3.93 8.60
CA GLN A 36 22.59 -5.30 8.81
C GLN A 36 21.43 -6.14 9.30
N ASP A 37 21.55 -7.43 9.07
CA ASP A 37 20.60 -8.38 9.62
C ASP A 37 20.77 -8.45 11.15
N PRO A 38 19.72 -8.16 11.94
CA PRO A 38 19.77 -8.29 13.40
C PRO A 38 20.09 -9.71 13.86
N ASN A 39 19.71 -10.69 13.05
CA ASN A 39 19.81 -12.10 13.37
C ASN A 39 20.14 -12.91 12.10
N PRO A 40 21.40 -12.81 11.63
CA PRO A 40 21.82 -13.47 10.39
C PRO A 40 21.71 -15.00 10.48
N GLU A 41 21.85 -15.58 11.68
CA GLU A 41 21.66 -17.02 11.88
C GLU A 41 20.23 -17.45 11.51
N LEU A 42 19.22 -16.76 12.07
CA LEU A 42 17.82 -17.07 11.84
C LEU A 42 17.39 -16.80 10.38
N SER A 43 17.86 -15.70 9.78
CA SER A 43 17.58 -15.41 8.38
C SER A 43 18.26 -16.41 7.43
N ASN A 44 19.48 -16.84 7.75
CA ASN A 44 20.17 -17.89 6.99
C ASN A 44 19.43 -19.23 7.12
N GLU A 45 18.98 -19.60 8.32
CA GLU A 45 18.16 -20.79 8.54
C GLU A 45 16.88 -20.75 7.68
N LEU A 46 16.15 -19.62 7.68
CA LEU A 46 14.95 -19.45 6.86
C LEU A 46 15.28 -19.60 5.36
N ASN A 47 16.35 -18.95 4.88
CA ASN A 47 16.74 -19.06 3.47
C ASN A 47 17.14 -20.49 3.10
N SER A 48 17.93 -21.17 3.93
CA SER A 48 18.31 -22.56 3.70
C SER A 48 17.10 -23.48 3.69
N LEU A 49 16.13 -23.28 4.59
CA LEU A 49 14.89 -24.04 4.61
C LEU A 49 14.10 -23.89 3.31
N ILE A 50 13.89 -22.65 2.85
CA ILE A 50 13.16 -22.38 1.59
C ILE A 50 13.92 -22.96 0.38
N GLN A 51 15.24 -22.75 0.31
CA GLN A 51 16.06 -23.29 -0.78
C GLN A 51 16.03 -24.81 -0.82
N ASN A 52 16.17 -25.48 0.32
CA ASN A 52 16.11 -26.94 0.41
C ASN A 52 14.74 -27.48 -0.04
N GLN A 53 13.65 -26.78 0.28
CA GLN A 53 12.32 -27.14 -0.24
C GLN A 53 12.24 -26.98 -1.76
N LEU A 54 12.75 -25.87 -2.30
CA LEU A 54 12.75 -25.59 -3.75
C LEU A 54 13.61 -26.58 -4.55
N LEU A 55 14.76 -26.99 -4.01
CA LEU A 55 15.67 -27.95 -4.64
C LEU A 55 15.09 -29.37 -4.77
N GLN A 56 13.98 -29.68 -4.09
CA GLN A 56 13.27 -30.95 -4.28
C GLN A 56 12.50 -31.01 -5.61
N LEU A 57 12.32 -29.88 -6.29
CA LEU A 57 11.67 -29.81 -7.59
C LEU A 57 12.70 -29.93 -8.71
N ASN A 58 12.69 -31.07 -9.39
CA ASN A 58 13.51 -31.27 -10.59
C ASN A 58 12.93 -30.53 -11.82
N THR A 59 11.65 -30.15 -11.76
CA THR A 59 10.91 -29.48 -12.83
C THR A 59 9.88 -28.52 -12.24
N PRO A 60 9.60 -27.36 -12.87
CA PRO A 60 8.49 -26.48 -12.48
C PRO A 60 7.15 -27.23 -12.46
N CYS A 61 6.30 -26.96 -11.47
CA CYS A 61 4.93 -27.48 -11.46
C CYS A 61 4.13 -26.84 -12.59
N ARG A 62 3.46 -27.60 -13.46
CA ARG A 62 2.61 -27.02 -14.51
C ARG A 62 1.30 -27.78 -14.65
N ASN A 63 0.27 -27.10 -15.14
CA ASN A 63 -1.06 -27.66 -15.37
C ASN A 63 -1.09 -28.75 -16.47
N ASP A 64 -0.17 -28.68 -17.43
CA ASP A 64 -0.11 -29.52 -18.63
C ASP A 64 0.71 -30.81 -18.45
N TYR A 65 1.50 -30.90 -17.39
CA TYR A 65 2.25 -32.10 -17.06
C TYR A 65 1.58 -32.80 -15.89
N ASN A 66 1.23 -34.07 -16.10
CA ASN A 66 0.97 -35.02 -15.02
C ASN A 66 2.31 -35.25 -14.29
N THR A 67 2.74 -34.27 -13.49
CA THR A 67 3.94 -34.42 -12.68
C THR A 67 3.56 -35.34 -11.54
N ASP A 68 4.02 -36.60 -11.57
CA ASP A 68 3.92 -37.58 -10.46
C ASP A 68 4.61 -37.09 -9.16
N GLN A 69 5.11 -35.86 -9.15
CA GLN A 69 5.71 -35.21 -7.99
C GLN A 69 4.62 -34.77 -7.00
N LYS A 70 4.56 -35.46 -5.86
CA LYS A 70 3.70 -35.11 -4.70
C LYS A 70 3.76 -33.64 -4.27
N MET A 71 4.88 -32.95 -4.55
CA MET A 71 5.09 -31.53 -4.24
C MET A 71 4.34 -30.57 -5.17
N CYS A 72 3.97 -31.02 -6.37
CA CYS A 72 3.19 -30.24 -7.34
C CYS A 72 1.68 -30.49 -7.24
N GLU A 73 1.24 -31.45 -6.41
CA GLU A 73 -0.18 -31.68 -6.14
C GLU A 73 -0.84 -30.40 -5.61
N LEU A 74 -2.00 -30.06 -6.17
CA LEU A 74 -2.78 -28.92 -5.74
C LEU A 74 -3.47 -29.21 -4.40
N VAL A 75 -3.23 -28.34 -3.43
CA VAL A 75 -3.84 -28.37 -2.11
C VAL A 75 -4.65 -27.10 -1.90
N ALA A 76 -5.83 -27.24 -1.32
CA ALA A 76 -6.66 -26.11 -0.95
C ALA A 76 -6.05 -25.40 0.27
N ILE A 77 -6.02 -24.07 0.22
CA ILE A 77 -5.72 -23.20 1.35
C ILE A 77 -6.90 -22.26 1.61
N GLU A 78 -7.07 -21.94 2.89
CA GLU A 78 -8.10 -21.04 3.40
C GLU A 78 -7.51 -19.69 3.81
N ALA A 79 -8.34 -18.64 3.72
CA ALA A 79 -7.98 -17.32 4.19
C ALA A 79 -7.80 -17.35 5.71
N GLY A 80 -6.89 -16.52 6.22
CA GLY A 80 -6.80 -16.30 7.67
C GLY A 80 -8.01 -15.53 8.19
N GLU A 81 -8.37 -15.78 9.46
CA GLU A 81 -9.40 -15.00 10.16
C GLU A 81 -8.92 -14.60 11.55
N VAL A 82 -8.97 -13.29 11.86
CA VAL A 82 -8.73 -12.79 13.22
C VAL A 82 -9.99 -12.98 14.06
N LYS A 83 -10.07 -14.10 14.79
CA LYS A 83 -11.27 -14.50 15.55
C LYS A 83 -11.65 -13.55 16.71
N ASN A 84 -10.74 -12.71 17.22
CA ASN A 84 -10.96 -11.88 18.41
C ASN A 84 -10.48 -10.43 18.26
N ILE A 85 -10.85 -9.74 17.18
CA ILE A 85 -10.40 -8.35 16.91
C ILE A 85 -10.74 -7.34 18.02
N LYS A 86 -11.75 -7.59 18.85
CA LYS A 86 -12.09 -6.74 20.00
C LYS A 86 -11.06 -6.82 21.14
N LEU A 87 -10.34 -7.93 21.25
CA LEU A 87 -9.33 -8.16 22.29
C LEU A 87 -7.91 -7.79 21.83
N ASP A 88 -7.73 -7.60 20.52
CA ASP A 88 -6.45 -7.19 19.94
C ASP A 88 -6.21 -5.68 20.14
N LYS A 89 -5.58 -5.36 21.29
CA LYS A 89 -5.18 -4.00 21.65
C LYS A 89 -3.95 -3.51 20.89
N GLU A 90 -3.08 -4.42 20.43
CA GLU A 90 -1.82 -4.02 19.77
C GLU A 90 -2.07 -3.34 18.41
N SER A 91 -3.16 -3.71 17.74
CA SER A 91 -3.55 -3.11 16.47
C SER A 91 -4.48 -1.91 16.60
N GLU A 92 -4.95 -1.57 17.81
CA GLU A 92 -5.84 -0.42 18.01
C GLU A 92 -5.14 0.88 17.58
N GLY A 93 -5.82 1.72 16.79
CA GLY A 93 -5.20 2.90 16.21
C GLY A 93 -4.42 2.64 14.90
N LEU A 94 -4.09 1.39 14.57
CA LEU A 94 -3.21 0.98 13.47
C LEU A 94 -3.91 0.08 12.42
N ARG A 95 -5.24 0.00 12.45
CA ARG A 95 -6.03 -0.88 11.56
C ARG A 95 -6.28 -0.22 10.21
N ILE A 96 -6.20 -1.02 9.15
CA ILE A 96 -6.13 -0.53 7.77
C ILE A 96 -7.21 -1.21 6.93
N LEU A 97 -7.95 -0.43 6.15
CA LEU A 97 -8.72 -0.92 5.01
C LEU A 97 -7.88 -0.69 3.75
N LEU A 98 -7.50 -1.77 3.07
CA LEU A 98 -6.77 -1.71 1.80
C LEU A 98 -7.73 -2.02 0.65
N ILE A 99 -7.89 -1.07 -0.26
CA ILE A 99 -8.74 -1.17 -1.44
C ILE A 99 -7.83 -1.15 -2.67
N ASP A 100 -7.82 -2.23 -3.43
CA ASP A 100 -6.98 -2.39 -4.63
C ASP A 100 -7.54 -3.47 -5.57
N ASP A 101 -6.73 -3.95 -6.52
CA ASP A 101 -7.09 -5.02 -7.45
C ASP A 101 -7.23 -6.42 -6.81
N SER A 102 -7.75 -7.38 -7.58
CA SER A 102 -7.96 -8.77 -7.16
C SER A 102 -6.67 -9.53 -6.84
N SER A 103 -5.48 -8.95 -7.04
CA SER A 103 -4.24 -9.63 -6.71
C SER A 103 -3.95 -9.74 -5.24
N MET A 104 -4.58 -8.88 -4.42
CA MET A 104 -4.55 -9.00 -2.97
C MET A 104 -5.14 -10.30 -2.46
N ARG A 105 -5.89 -11.04 -3.29
CA ARG A 105 -6.53 -12.28 -2.88
C ARG A 105 -5.53 -13.29 -2.34
N LEU A 106 -4.37 -13.51 -2.97
CA LEU A 106 -3.34 -14.44 -2.45
C LEU A 106 -2.79 -14.00 -1.08
N ALA A 107 -2.68 -12.70 -0.89
CA ALA A 107 -2.12 -12.09 0.31
C ALA A 107 -2.93 -12.43 1.59
N ALA A 108 -4.23 -12.66 1.45
CA ALA A 108 -5.11 -13.09 2.54
C ALA A 108 -4.86 -14.54 3.04
N TYR A 109 -4.08 -15.35 2.32
CA TYR A 109 -3.96 -16.80 2.54
C TYR A 109 -2.52 -17.24 2.86
N THR A 110 -1.54 -16.35 2.72
CA THR A 110 -0.11 -16.65 2.86
C THR A 110 0.45 -16.08 4.15
N ARG A 111 1.74 -15.73 4.18
CA ARG A 111 2.53 -15.29 5.34
C ARG A 111 1.78 -14.41 6.35
N TYR A 112 1.09 -13.36 5.90
CA TYR A 112 0.43 -12.39 6.79
C TYR A 112 -1.05 -12.66 7.02
N ARG A 113 -1.56 -13.85 6.69
CA ARG A 113 -2.99 -14.18 6.81
C ARG A 113 -3.55 -14.00 8.22
N GLN A 114 -2.75 -14.21 9.26
CA GLN A 114 -3.16 -14.02 10.67
C GLN A 114 -3.35 -12.54 11.04
N ARG A 115 -3.06 -11.64 10.10
CA ARG A 115 -3.24 -10.19 10.24
C ARG A 115 -4.40 -9.66 9.42
N VAL A 116 -5.06 -10.52 8.62
CA VAL A 116 -6.25 -10.19 7.84
C VAL A 116 -7.48 -10.47 8.69
N ILE A 117 -8.20 -9.40 9.02
CA ILE A 117 -9.45 -9.42 9.79
C ILE A 117 -10.58 -9.92 8.90
N LEU A 118 -10.62 -9.44 7.66
CA LEU A 118 -11.67 -9.76 6.70
C LEU A 118 -11.13 -9.59 5.28
N ASN A 119 -11.46 -10.54 4.42
CA ASN A 119 -11.21 -10.48 2.98
C ASN A 119 -12.56 -10.23 2.26
N LEU A 120 -12.63 -9.20 1.43
CA LEU A 120 -13.85 -8.75 0.75
C LEU A 120 -13.64 -8.77 -0.76
N LYS A 121 -14.64 -9.25 -1.49
CA LYS A 121 -14.72 -9.14 -2.94
C LYS A 121 -15.96 -8.37 -3.37
N GLU A 122 -15.81 -7.58 -4.41
CA GLU A 122 -16.94 -7.04 -5.14
C GLU A 122 -17.70 -8.18 -5.85
N ASN A 123 -19.03 -8.18 -5.76
CA ASN A 123 -19.88 -9.10 -6.53
C ASN A 123 -20.36 -8.45 -7.82
N ASN A 124 -21.07 -9.20 -8.66
CA ASN A 124 -21.56 -8.71 -9.97
C ASN A 124 -22.57 -7.54 -9.89
N ASN A 125 -23.03 -7.17 -8.70
CA ASN A 125 -23.92 -6.02 -8.46
C ASN A 125 -23.17 -4.83 -7.83
N GLY A 126 -21.83 -4.89 -7.74
CA GLY A 126 -21.01 -3.85 -7.16
C GLY A 126 -21.00 -3.80 -5.61
N LYS A 127 -21.49 -4.85 -4.95
CA LYS A 127 -21.53 -4.94 -3.47
C LYS A 127 -20.30 -5.68 -2.93
N PHE A 128 -19.74 -5.21 -1.82
CA PHE A 128 -18.62 -5.89 -1.16
C PHE A 128 -19.10 -6.95 -0.15
N ILE A 129 -18.76 -8.20 -0.43
CA ILE A 129 -19.13 -9.38 0.37
C ILE A 129 -17.88 -10.13 0.84
N PRO A 130 -17.93 -10.85 1.98
CA PRO A 130 -16.83 -11.71 2.41
C PRO A 130 -16.43 -12.74 1.34
N ASP A 131 -15.14 -12.87 1.07
CA ASP A 131 -14.61 -13.93 0.21
C ASP A 131 -14.17 -15.13 1.05
N ASN A 132 -14.97 -16.20 0.99
CA ASN A 132 -14.68 -17.47 1.64
C ASN A 132 -14.19 -18.54 0.64
N THR A 133 -13.81 -18.13 -0.57
CA THR A 133 -13.42 -19.08 -1.62
C THR A 133 -12.04 -19.68 -1.31
N LEU A 134 -11.95 -21.01 -1.29
CA LEU A 134 -10.68 -21.72 -1.17
C LEU A 134 -9.80 -21.47 -2.41
N ILE A 135 -8.49 -21.43 -2.21
CA ILE A 135 -7.51 -21.31 -3.29
C ILE A 135 -6.73 -22.62 -3.39
N ASN A 136 -6.64 -23.19 -4.58
CA ASN A 136 -5.82 -24.38 -4.81
C ASN A 136 -4.43 -23.96 -5.26
N ILE A 137 -3.39 -24.36 -4.53
CA ILE A 137 -1.99 -24.03 -4.86
C ILE A 137 -1.12 -25.30 -4.80
N PRO A 138 0.04 -25.36 -5.48
CA PRO A 138 0.96 -26.47 -5.30
C PRO A 138 1.34 -26.64 -3.83
N ARG A 139 1.44 -27.90 -3.38
CA ARG A 139 1.83 -28.24 -2.01
C ARG A 139 3.15 -27.58 -1.61
N ILE A 140 4.13 -27.55 -2.50
CA ILE A 140 5.40 -26.86 -2.28
C ILE A 140 5.22 -25.35 -2.06
N THR A 141 4.34 -24.71 -2.81
CA THR A 141 4.00 -23.29 -2.63
C THR A 141 3.38 -23.07 -1.25
N LYS A 142 2.48 -23.95 -0.80
CA LYS A 142 1.91 -23.89 0.55
C LYS A 142 3.00 -24.02 1.61
N ASN A 143 3.91 -24.99 1.44
CA ASN A 143 4.99 -25.21 2.40
C ASN A 143 5.87 -23.96 2.55
N ILE A 144 6.18 -23.27 1.45
CA ILE A 144 7.04 -22.08 1.44
C ILE A 144 6.29 -20.84 1.91
N LEU A 145 5.14 -20.52 1.30
CA LEU A 145 4.44 -19.25 1.52
C LEU A 145 3.55 -19.24 2.77
N LEU A 146 3.27 -20.40 3.35
CA LEU A 146 2.38 -20.54 4.49
C LEU A 146 2.99 -21.34 5.64
N ASP A 147 3.37 -22.60 5.42
CA ASP A 147 3.75 -23.48 6.53
C ASP A 147 5.07 -23.05 7.17
N THR A 148 6.04 -22.60 6.37
CA THR A 148 7.30 -22.03 6.86
C THR A 148 7.04 -20.87 7.83
N PHE A 149 6.13 -19.95 7.47
CA PHE A 149 5.80 -18.79 8.30
C PHE A 149 4.80 -19.08 9.43
N SER A 150 4.38 -20.34 9.61
CA SER A 150 3.65 -20.73 10.82
C SER A 150 4.55 -20.75 12.05
N ASN A 151 5.88 -20.77 11.87
CA ASN A 151 6.84 -20.45 12.92
C ASN A 151 6.81 -18.93 13.20
N SER A 152 6.39 -18.56 14.40
CA SER A 152 6.28 -17.15 14.82
C SER A 152 7.59 -16.36 14.77
N ASN A 153 8.75 -17.04 14.79
CA ASN A 153 10.05 -16.40 14.62
C ASN A 153 10.28 -15.97 13.16
N TYR A 154 9.84 -16.78 12.19
CA TYR A 154 10.02 -16.48 10.76
C TYR A 154 9.01 -15.46 10.24
N GLU A 155 7.79 -15.43 10.79
CA GLU A 155 6.78 -14.44 10.40
C GLU A 155 7.28 -12.98 10.55
N LYS A 156 8.18 -12.75 11.52
CA LYS A 156 8.72 -11.43 11.84
C LYS A 156 9.92 -11.02 10.97
N ILE A 157 10.56 -11.96 10.26
CA ILE A 157 11.80 -11.72 9.49
C ILE A 157 11.47 -10.94 8.21
N PRO A 158 11.84 -9.67 8.07
CA PRO A 158 11.47 -8.86 6.91
C PRO A 158 11.79 -9.55 5.59
N TYR A 159 10.88 -9.47 4.61
CA TYR A 159 11.05 -10.21 3.37
C TYR A 159 12.36 -9.84 2.64
N GLU A 160 12.91 -8.64 2.88
CA GLU A 160 14.18 -8.16 2.33
C GLU A 160 15.35 -9.12 2.64
N LEU A 161 15.33 -9.75 3.81
CA LEU A 161 16.36 -10.70 4.27
C LEU A 161 16.22 -12.10 3.63
N SER A 162 15.13 -12.36 2.89
CA SER A 162 14.88 -13.63 2.18
C SER A 162 15.10 -13.55 0.66
N THR A 163 15.81 -12.52 0.19
CA THR A 163 16.08 -12.26 -1.23
C THR A 163 16.82 -13.38 -1.98
N PRO A 164 17.81 -14.09 -1.40
CA PRO A 164 18.44 -15.22 -2.08
C PRO A 164 17.43 -16.30 -2.50
N SER A 165 16.42 -16.54 -1.68
CA SER A 165 15.39 -17.55 -1.93
C SER A 165 14.34 -17.11 -2.96
N SER A 166 14.08 -15.82 -3.09
CA SER A 166 13.04 -15.31 -3.99
C SER A 166 13.39 -15.48 -5.47
N LYS A 167 14.67 -15.36 -5.84
CA LYS A 167 15.11 -15.59 -7.23
C LYS A 167 14.86 -17.03 -7.65
N LEU A 168 15.22 -17.99 -6.79
CA LEU A 168 15.01 -19.41 -7.04
C LEU A 168 13.51 -19.73 -7.06
N PHE A 169 12.74 -19.19 -6.11
CA PHE A 169 11.30 -19.34 -6.07
C PHE A 169 10.63 -18.81 -7.34
N ALA A 170 11.00 -17.60 -7.77
CA ALA A 170 10.45 -17.00 -8.98
C ALA A 170 10.83 -17.81 -10.23
N HIS A 171 12.06 -18.32 -10.31
CA HIS A 171 12.49 -19.16 -11.42
C HIS A 171 11.70 -20.47 -11.52
N ILE A 172 11.45 -21.14 -10.39
CA ILE A 172 10.82 -22.47 -10.36
C ILE A 172 9.29 -22.39 -10.37
N LEU A 173 8.69 -21.46 -9.63
CA LEU A 173 7.26 -21.47 -9.31
C LEU A 173 6.47 -20.28 -9.90
N ASN A 174 7.09 -19.21 -10.39
CA ASN A 174 6.34 -18.02 -10.85
C ASN A 174 5.37 -18.38 -11.98
N ARG A 175 5.83 -19.15 -12.97
CA ARG A 175 4.98 -19.60 -14.08
C ARG A 175 3.84 -20.49 -13.59
N SER A 176 4.15 -21.42 -12.68
CA SER A 176 3.18 -22.29 -12.02
C SER A 176 2.10 -21.47 -11.29
N LEU A 177 2.49 -20.45 -10.53
CA LEU A 177 1.58 -19.59 -9.77
C LEU A 177 0.67 -18.78 -10.70
N GLN A 178 1.22 -18.24 -11.79
CA GLN A 178 0.47 -17.51 -12.80
C GLN A 178 -0.52 -18.42 -13.56
N GLU A 179 -0.16 -19.66 -13.85
CA GLU A 179 -1.00 -20.60 -14.62
C GLU A 179 -2.01 -21.38 -13.74
N LEU A 180 -1.64 -21.77 -12.52
CA LEU A 180 -2.42 -22.70 -11.67
C LEU A 180 -3.47 -22.01 -10.80
N ILE A 181 -3.19 -20.79 -10.34
CA ILE A 181 -3.93 -20.22 -9.21
C ILE A 181 -4.68 -18.96 -9.62
N PHE A 182 -4.21 -18.24 -10.64
CA PHE A 182 -4.54 -16.84 -10.79
C PHE A 182 -4.67 -16.45 -12.26
N ASN A 183 -5.88 -16.56 -12.76
CA ASN A 183 -6.37 -16.08 -14.05
C ASN A 183 -5.95 -14.61 -14.28
N SER A 184 -4.71 -14.31 -14.72
CA SER A 184 -4.08 -12.96 -14.88
C SER A 184 -4.12 -11.98 -13.68
N GLU A 185 -4.88 -12.27 -12.64
CA GLU A 185 -5.36 -11.29 -11.67
C GLU A 185 -4.60 -11.31 -10.34
N SER A 186 -3.64 -12.22 -10.10
CA SER A 186 -3.00 -12.32 -8.77
C SER A 186 -1.49 -12.33 -8.66
N VAL A 187 -0.82 -12.07 -9.77
CA VAL A 187 0.50 -11.43 -9.77
C VAL A 187 0.26 -10.00 -10.24
N GLY A 188 -0.26 -9.18 -9.34
CA GLY A 188 -0.72 -7.84 -9.64
C GLY A 188 -0.23 -6.81 -8.63
N HIS A 189 -0.65 -5.58 -8.84
CA HIS A 189 -0.20 -4.43 -8.10
C HIS A 189 -0.57 -4.57 -6.61
N GLY A 190 -1.83 -4.90 -6.31
CA GLY A 190 -2.36 -5.00 -4.94
C GLY A 190 -1.58 -5.94 -4.02
N ASN A 191 -1.08 -7.08 -4.51
CA ASN A 191 -0.28 -8.02 -3.72
C ASN A 191 1.02 -7.36 -3.21
N SER A 192 1.72 -6.62 -4.09
CA SER A 192 2.94 -5.91 -3.70
C SER A 192 2.67 -4.81 -2.66
N ILE A 193 1.54 -4.10 -2.80
CA ILE A 193 1.11 -3.03 -1.89
C ILE A 193 0.82 -3.61 -0.50
N PHE A 194 0.02 -4.67 -0.40
CA PHE A 194 -0.27 -5.32 0.87
C PHE A 194 1.00 -5.82 1.55
N ASN A 195 1.83 -6.55 0.81
CA ASN A 195 3.08 -7.12 1.33
C ASN A 195 3.99 -6.04 1.90
N PHE A 196 4.11 -4.90 1.20
CA PHE A 196 4.88 -3.76 1.68
C PHE A 196 4.35 -3.23 3.02
N ILE A 197 3.04 -2.94 3.09
CA ILE A 197 2.44 -2.37 4.32
C ILE A 197 2.53 -3.38 5.46
N ALA A 198 2.24 -4.65 5.22
CA ALA A 198 2.31 -5.69 6.25
C ALA A 198 3.74 -5.85 6.79
N ASN A 199 4.75 -5.93 5.92
CA ASN A 199 6.15 -6.06 6.31
C ASN A 199 6.63 -4.87 7.15
N ASN A 200 6.32 -3.65 6.71
CA ASN A 200 6.85 -2.45 7.35
C ASN A 200 6.10 -2.07 8.64
N ASN A 201 4.89 -2.59 8.86
CA ASN A 201 4.03 -2.20 10.00
C ASN A 201 3.58 -3.42 10.81
N PRO A 202 4.44 -4.11 11.57
CA PRO A 202 4.18 -5.45 12.11
C PRO A 202 2.96 -5.57 13.05
N LYS A 203 2.55 -4.47 13.69
CA LYS A 203 1.36 -4.46 14.59
C LYS A 203 0.03 -4.19 13.88
N SER A 204 0.06 -3.78 12.61
CA SER A 204 -1.16 -3.46 11.86
C SER A 204 -1.98 -4.71 11.53
N LYS A 205 -3.29 -4.53 11.44
CA LYS A 205 -4.25 -5.54 10.97
C LYS A 205 -5.08 -4.96 9.84
N PHE A 206 -5.57 -5.82 8.96
CA PHE A 206 -6.06 -5.43 7.64
C PHE A 206 -7.46 -5.93 7.35
N ILE A 207 -8.26 -5.09 6.72
CA ILE A 207 -9.34 -5.55 5.84
C ILE A 207 -8.82 -5.39 4.42
N LEU A 208 -8.89 -6.46 3.64
CA LEU A 208 -8.53 -6.44 2.22
C LEU A 208 -9.83 -6.41 1.42
N ALA A 209 -9.96 -5.46 0.50
CA ALA A 209 -11.12 -5.33 -0.36
C ALA A 209 -10.68 -5.15 -1.80
N TYR A 210 -11.11 -6.04 -2.68
CA TYR A 210 -10.72 -5.95 -4.09
C TYR A 210 -11.91 -5.83 -5.04
N THR A 211 -11.72 -4.97 -6.04
CA THR A 211 -12.68 -4.64 -7.09
C THR A 211 -12.55 -5.60 -8.25
N ASN A 212 -13.67 -5.91 -8.92
CA ASN A 212 -13.66 -6.60 -10.21
C ASN A 212 -14.25 -5.73 -11.34
N GLU A 213 -14.76 -4.55 -11.01
CA GLU A 213 -15.30 -3.56 -11.93
C GLU A 213 -16.50 -4.04 -12.78
N TYR A 214 -17.03 -5.25 -12.54
CA TYR A 214 -18.02 -5.88 -13.41
C TYR A 214 -19.29 -5.03 -13.56
N GLU A 215 -19.88 -4.56 -12.46
CA GLU A 215 -21.10 -3.75 -12.52
C GLU A 215 -20.83 -2.36 -13.11
N TYR A 216 -19.66 -1.78 -12.82
CA TYR A 216 -19.24 -0.51 -13.41
C TYR A 216 -19.15 -0.62 -14.94
N GLU A 217 -18.48 -1.66 -15.44
CA GLU A 217 -18.39 -1.91 -16.88
C GLU A 217 -19.75 -2.23 -17.49
N ASN A 218 -20.57 -3.02 -16.79
CA ASN A 218 -21.91 -3.37 -17.23
C ASN A 218 -22.78 -2.12 -17.42
N ILE A 219 -22.77 -1.18 -16.46
CA ILE A 219 -23.48 0.10 -16.59
C ILE A 219 -23.04 0.84 -17.86
N LEU A 220 -21.74 0.94 -18.10
CA LEU A 220 -21.19 1.73 -19.21
C LEU A 220 -21.32 1.05 -20.59
N LYS A 221 -21.38 -0.29 -20.66
CA LYS A 221 -21.52 -1.05 -21.91
C LYS A 221 -22.97 -1.28 -22.31
N SER A 222 -23.87 -1.50 -21.34
CA SER A 222 -25.26 -1.92 -21.61
C SER A 222 -26.25 -0.76 -21.75
N GLU A 223 -26.00 0.38 -21.10
CA GLU A 223 -26.92 1.51 -21.09
C GLU A 223 -26.52 2.57 -22.13
N LYS A 224 -27.50 3.05 -22.90
CA LYS A 224 -27.30 4.12 -23.90
C LYS A 224 -27.90 5.45 -23.46
N ASN A 225 -28.81 5.45 -22.49
CA ASN A 225 -29.40 6.66 -21.95
C ASN A 225 -28.47 7.29 -20.89
N GLU A 226 -28.01 8.50 -21.15
CA GLU A 226 -27.07 9.22 -20.28
C GLU A 226 -27.57 9.42 -18.85
N ASP A 227 -28.85 9.73 -18.66
CA ASP A 227 -29.40 9.99 -17.32
C ASP A 227 -29.49 8.69 -16.50
N ASN A 228 -29.79 7.57 -17.15
CA ASN A 228 -29.71 6.26 -16.52
C ASN A 228 -28.28 5.88 -16.14
N ILE A 229 -27.28 6.14 -17.00
CA ILE A 229 -25.86 5.93 -16.66
C ILE A 229 -25.53 6.72 -15.40
N LYS A 230 -25.81 8.04 -15.40
CA LYS A 230 -25.52 8.93 -14.27
C LYS A 230 -26.12 8.42 -12.96
N ARG A 231 -27.42 8.08 -12.96
CA ARG A 231 -28.12 7.55 -11.79
C ARG A 231 -27.55 6.21 -11.31
N ARG A 232 -27.23 5.29 -12.23
CA ARG A 232 -26.67 3.97 -11.85
C ARG A 232 -25.26 4.10 -11.31
N ILE A 233 -24.42 4.95 -11.88
CA ILE A 233 -23.07 5.25 -11.40
C ILE A 233 -23.11 5.86 -10.00
N ASP A 234 -23.99 6.84 -9.75
CA ASP A 234 -24.15 7.44 -8.42
C ASP A 234 -24.52 6.38 -7.37
N ASN A 235 -25.51 5.55 -7.69
CA ASN A 235 -25.96 4.48 -6.79
C ASN A 235 -24.85 3.44 -6.54
N LEU A 236 -24.09 3.07 -7.57
CA LEU A 236 -22.98 2.14 -7.44
C LEU A 236 -21.93 2.66 -6.45
N PHE A 237 -21.42 3.87 -6.69
CA PHE A 237 -20.40 4.49 -5.83
C PHE A 237 -20.89 4.76 -4.42
N LEU A 238 -22.15 5.18 -4.26
CA LEU A 238 -22.76 5.38 -2.95
C LEU A 238 -22.90 4.06 -2.18
N ASN A 239 -23.31 2.98 -2.85
CA ASN A 239 -23.46 1.67 -2.22
C ASN A 239 -22.10 1.10 -1.80
N GLN A 240 -21.09 1.15 -2.67
CA GLN A 240 -19.74 0.69 -2.36
C GLN A 240 -19.15 1.44 -1.16
N SER A 241 -19.28 2.77 -1.10
CA SER A 241 -18.77 3.54 0.04
C SER A 241 -19.55 3.29 1.32
N ASN A 242 -20.86 3.07 1.25
CA ASN A 242 -21.67 2.71 2.41
C ASN A 242 -21.30 1.33 2.98
N ASP A 243 -21.02 0.34 2.12
CA ASP A 243 -20.48 -0.97 2.54
C ASP A 243 -19.16 -0.78 3.30
N PHE A 244 -18.24 0.01 2.77
CA PHE A 244 -16.97 0.28 3.46
C PHE A 244 -17.13 1.03 4.79
N LYS A 245 -18.04 2.01 4.87
CA LYS A 245 -18.34 2.71 6.14
C LYS A 245 -18.82 1.76 7.23
N PHE A 246 -19.63 0.76 6.86
CA PHE A 246 -20.05 -0.28 7.79
C PHE A 246 -18.83 -1.03 8.35
N TYR A 247 -17.91 -1.48 7.49
CA TYR A 247 -16.71 -2.19 7.92
C TYR A 247 -15.73 -1.31 8.71
N ILE A 248 -15.55 -0.06 8.30
CA ILE A 248 -14.73 0.94 9.01
C ILE A 248 -15.20 1.09 10.45
N LYS A 249 -16.51 1.30 10.65
CA LYS A 249 -17.11 1.43 11.99
C LYS A 249 -17.02 0.13 12.78
N LYS A 250 -17.36 -1.01 12.14
CA LYS A 250 -17.38 -2.32 12.80
C LYS A 250 -16.01 -2.73 13.34
N TYR A 251 -14.95 -2.47 12.57
CA TYR A 251 -13.60 -2.93 12.90
C TYR A 251 -12.66 -1.83 13.41
N LYS A 252 -13.18 -0.60 13.60
CA LYS A 252 -12.42 0.58 14.03
C LYS A 252 -11.21 0.85 13.12
N ILE A 253 -11.44 0.95 11.81
CA ILE A 253 -10.38 1.24 10.84
C ILE A 253 -9.89 2.68 11.01
N ASN A 254 -8.57 2.87 11.07
CA ASN A 254 -7.93 4.17 11.24
C ASN A 254 -7.39 4.74 9.95
N PHE A 255 -7.00 3.88 9.02
CA PHE A 255 -6.40 4.27 7.75
C PHE A 255 -7.07 3.51 6.61
N ILE A 256 -7.26 4.21 5.50
CA ILE A 256 -7.73 3.64 4.24
C ILE A 256 -6.62 3.85 3.22
N SER A 257 -6.17 2.78 2.59
CA SER A 257 -5.21 2.84 1.49
C SER A 257 -5.95 2.58 0.19
N LEU A 258 -5.87 3.53 -0.73
CA LEU A 258 -6.50 3.48 -2.05
C LEU A 258 -5.42 3.74 -3.10
N SER A 259 -4.75 2.67 -3.53
CA SER A 259 -3.62 2.78 -4.46
C SER A 259 -4.07 2.68 -5.93
N SER A 260 -5.34 2.33 -6.17
CA SER A 260 -6.00 2.33 -7.47
C SER A 260 -7.41 2.89 -7.33
N GLY A 261 -7.95 3.49 -8.40
CA GLY A 261 -9.27 4.13 -8.38
C GLY A 261 -9.72 4.61 -9.75
N ILE A 262 -10.86 5.30 -9.79
CA ILE A 262 -11.42 5.82 -11.05
C ILE A 262 -10.72 7.12 -11.43
N SER A 263 -10.11 7.14 -12.61
CA SER A 263 -9.42 8.29 -13.20
C SER A 263 -9.86 8.49 -14.64
N ILE A 264 -9.59 9.68 -15.19
CA ILE A 264 -9.84 9.93 -16.62
C ILE A 264 -9.01 9.01 -17.51
N ASP A 265 -7.78 8.70 -17.10
CA ASP A 265 -6.91 7.78 -17.83
C ASP A 265 -7.50 6.36 -17.87
N SER A 266 -8.01 5.85 -16.74
CA SER A 266 -8.66 4.53 -16.71
C SER A 266 -9.95 4.51 -17.54
N ILE A 267 -10.76 5.57 -17.47
CA ILE A 267 -11.97 5.71 -18.29
C ILE A 267 -11.61 5.79 -19.77
N ASN A 268 -10.60 6.56 -20.17
CA ASN A 268 -10.18 6.67 -21.56
C ASN A 268 -9.59 5.37 -22.10
N LYS A 269 -8.90 4.60 -21.27
CA LYS A 269 -8.33 3.30 -21.68
C LYS A 269 -9.42 2.26 -21.99
N THR A 270 -10.47 2.21 -21.16
CA THR A 270 -11.51 1.16 -21.25
C THR A 270 -12.74 1.61 -22.03
N PHE A 271 -13.07 2.91 -21.97
CA PHE A 271 -14.29 3.51 -22.50
C PHE A 271 -13.99 4.80 -23.30
N ASN A 272 -13.06 4.72 -24.25
CA ASN A 272 -12.61 5.87 -25.04
C ASN A 272 -13.75 6.60 -25.78
N THR A 273 -14.79 5.88 -26.21
CA THR A 273 -15.94 6.41 -26.95
C THR A 273 -16.96 7.15 -26.10
N LEU A 274 -16.89 7.12 -24.76
CA LEU A 274 -17.83 7.86 -23.92
C LEU A 274 -17.69 9.39 -24.14
N PRO A 275 -18.82 10.14 -24.19
CA PRO A 275 -18.78 11.59 -24.26
C PRO A 275 -18.00 12.20 -23.08
N THR A 276 -17.22 13.24 -23.33
CA THR A 276 -16.39 13.91 -22.31
C THR A 276 -17.21 14.36 -21.09
N GLU A 277 -18.44 14.82 -21.29
CA GLU A 277 -19.33 15.24 -20.20
C GLU A 277 -19.75 14.07 -19.29
N ILE A 278 -19.92 12.86 -19.84
CA ILE A 278 -20.16 11.65 -19.04
C ILE A 278 -18.91 11.25 -18.27
N LYS A 279 -17.72 11.35 -18.89
CA LYS A 279 -16.45 11.07 -18.19
C LYS A 279 -16.24 12.01 -17.00
N LYS A 280 -16.46 13.32 -17.19
CA LYS A 280 -16.44 14.32 -16.11
C LYS A 280 -17.44 13.98 -15.01
N TYR A 281 -18.65 13.57 -15.39
CA TYR A 281 -19.69 13.18 -14.43
C TYR A 281 -19.24 12.00 -13.58
N ILE A 282 -18.71 10.93 -14.19
CA ILE A 282 -18.25 9.73 -13.48
C ILE A 282 -17.19 10.09 -12.45
N VAL A 283 -16.18 10.89 -12.82
CA VAL A 283 -15.10 11.32 -11.91
C VAL A 283 -15.66 12.17 -10.76
N LYS A 284 -16.59 13.08 -11.05
CA LYS A 284 -17.27 13.89 -10.03
C LYS A 284 -18.12 13.03 -9.10
N SER A 285 -18.86 12.07 -9.64
CA SER A 285 -19.67 11.11 -8.88
C SER A 285 -18.80 10.22 -8.00
N TYR A 286 -17.66 9.74 -8.50
CA TYR A 286 -16.68 9.00 -7.72
C TYR A 286 -16.17 9.82 -6.54
N TYR A 287 -15.83 11.09 -6.75
CA TYR A 287 -15.44 11.95 -5.63
C TYR A 287 -16.58 12.13 -4.61
N ILE A 288 -17.78 12.52 -5.03
CA ILE A 288 -18.88 12.87 -4.12
C ILE A 288 -19.45 11.62 -3.43
N ASN A 289 -19.84 10.62 -4.22
CA ASN A 289 -20.59 9.46 -3.76
C ASN A 289 -19.68 8.36 -3.22
N PHE A 290 -18.42 8.29 -3.66
CA PHE A 290 -17.44 7.34 -3.10
C PHE A 290 -16.53 8.01 -2.08
N ILE A 291 -15.61 8.89 -2.48
CA ILE A 291 -14.53 9.41 -1.61
C ILE A 291 -15.06 10.26 -0.44
N ASP A 292 -15.87 11.29 -0.73
CA ASP A 292 -16.41 12.21 0.28
C ASP A 292 -17.39 11.48 1.22
N ASN A 293 -18.31 10.67 0.66
CA ASN A 293 -19.18 9.86 1.49
C ASN A 293 -18.41 8.86 2.37
N LEU A 294 -17.39 8.20 1.82
CA LEU A 294 -16.54 7.25 2.55
C LEU A 294 -15.87 7.89 3.75
N LEU A 295 -15.49 9.17 3.67
CA LEU A 295 -14.85 9.93 4.76
C LEU A 295 -15.84 10.69 5.65
N LYS A 296 -17.10 10.83 5.24
CA LYS A 296 -18.14 11.52 6.02
C LYS A 296 -18.44 10.76 7.33
N ASN A 297 -18.36 11.48 8.45
CA ASN A 297 -18.69 11.00 9.81
C ASN A 297 -17.84 9.79 10.27
N ASN A 298 -16.58 9.70 9.87
CA ASN A 298 -15.61 8.75 10.41
C ASN A 298 -14.23 9.38 10.58
N ASP A 299 -13.44 8.89 11.51
CA ASP A 299 -12.14 9.46 11.83
C ASP A 299 -10.99 8.84 11.03
N SER A 300 -11.29 8.05 10.00
CA SER A 300 -10.26 7.40 9.19
C SER A 300 -9.55 8.40 8.28
N ILE A 301 -8.24 8.19 8.08
CA ILE A 301 -7.45 8.95 7.11
C ILE A 301 -7.38 8.16 5.81
N LEU A 302 -7.74 8.78 4.69
CA LEU A 302 -7.56 8.22 3.36
C LEU A 302 -6.20 8.61 2.80
N ILE A 303 -5.39 7.62 2.48
CA ILE A 303 -4.12 7.75 1.75
C ILE A 303 -4.39 7.24 0.34
N GLN A 304 -4.29 8.12 -0.64
CA GLN A 304 -4.65 7.82 -2.03
C GLN A 304 -3.49 8.14 -2.97
N SER A 305 -3.28 7.27 -3.95
CA SER A 305 -2.37 7.56 -5.06
C SER A 305 -2.81 8.81 -5.81
N ASN A 306 -1.90 9.75 -6.02
CA ASN A 306 -2.19 10.88 -6.89
C ASN A 306 -2.21 10.44 -8.36
N VAL A 307 -3.03 11.11 -9.16
CA VAL A 307 -3.15 10.85 -10.60
C VAL A 307 -2.29 11.84 -11.39
N PHE A 308 -1.87 11.40 -12.57
CA PHE A 308 -1.12 12.22 -13.50
C PHE A 308 -2.03 13.27 -14.12
N THR A 309 -1.62 14.54 -14.08
CA THR A 309 -2.29 15.60 -14.84
C THR A 309 -1.33 16.18 -15.89
N GLN A 310 -1.85 16.36 -17.10
CA GLN A 310 -1.12 17.05 -18.17
C GLN A 310 -1.38 18.57 -18.15
N SER A 311 -2.40 19.03 -17.43
CA SER A 311 -2.80 20.44 -17.40
C SER A 311 -2.00 21.24 -16.37
N GLN A 312 -1.53 22.43 -16.78
CA GLN A 312 -0.98 23.42 -15.84
C GLN A 312 -2.08 24.13 -15.04
N ASN A 313 -3.29 24.26 -15.62
CA ASN A 313 -4.47 24.75 -14.90
C ASN A 313 -5.30 23.56 -14.43
N ILE A 314 -5.05 23.16 -13.19
CA ILE A 314 -5.54 21.88 -12.70
C ILE A 314 -7.05 21.84 -12.47
N GLU A 315 -7.68 23.00 -12.27
CA GLU A 315 -9.13 23.12 -12.05
C GLU A 315 -9.94 22.84 -13.32
N ASP A 316 -9.32 23.02 -14.49
CA ASP A 316 -9.89 22.71 -15.79
C ASP A 316 -9.67 21.24 -16.20
N ASP A 317 -8.87 20.49 -15.43
CA ASP A 317 -8.56 19.09 -15.73
C ASP A 317 -9.81 18.22 -15.51
N LEU A 318 -10.07 17.32 -16.47
CA LEU A 318 -11.20 16.40 -16.41
C LEU A 318 -11.17 15.51 -15.16
N GLY A 319 -9.97 15.21 -14.64
CA GLY A 319 -9.72 14.42 -13.44
C GLY A 319 -9.80 15.21 -12.13
N TYR A 320 -9.93 16.54 -12.19
CA TYR A 320 -9.79 17.42 -11.01
C TYR A 320 -10.60 16.96 -9.79
N TYR A 321 -11.85 16.51 -9.98
CA TYR A 321 -12.69 16.10 -8.85
C TYR A 321 -12.12 14.88 -8.13
N ALA A 322 -11.78 13.81 -8.84
CA ALA A 322 -11.21 12.63 -8.19
C ALA A 322 -9.80 12.94 -7.68
N ASP A 323 -9.01 13.72 -8.39
CA ASP A 323 -7.56 13.78 -8.20
C ASP A 323 -7.13 14.94 -7.29
N CYS A 324 -7.84 16.06 -7.36
CA CYS A 324 -7.37 17.35 -6.88
C CYS A 324 -8.29 18.04 -5.87
N LYS A 325 -9.57 17.66 -5.81
CA LYS A 325 -10.48 18.20 -4.81
C LYS A 325 -10.01 17.83 -3.39
N LYS A 326 -9.72 18.87 -2.60
CA LYS A 326 -9.21 18.73 -1.23
C LYS A 326 -10.28 18.15 -0.30
N HIS A 327 -9.85 17.30 0.63
CA HIS A 327 -10.63 16.82 1.76
C HIS A 327 -9.71 16.75 2.98
N GLU A 328 -10.17 17.21 4.16
CA GLU A 328 -9.34 17.37 5.37
C GLU A 328 -8.66 16.08 5.86
N ARG A 329 -9.33 14.94 5.68
CA ARG A 329 -8.84 13.60 6.05
C ARG A 329 -8.23 12.81 4.89
N ARG A 330 -7.88 13.46 3.78
CA ARG A 330 -7.34 12.81 2.59
C ARG A 330 -5.94 13.33 2.29
N PHE A 331 -4.97 12.43 2.20
CA PHE A 331 -3.64 12.71 1.69
C PHE A 331 -3.45 12.06 0.33
N ARG A 332 -3.00 12.86 -0.64
CA ARG A 332 -2.65 12.38 -1.97
C ARG A 332 -1.16 12.23 -2.13
N ILE A 333 -0.75 11.09 -2.65
CA ILE A 333 0.65 10.65 -2.62
C ILE A 333 1.23 10.65 -4.02
N GLY A 334 2.30 11.39 -4.22
CA GLY A 334 3.13 11.37 -5.41
C GLY A 334 4.49 10.74 -5.14
N TYR A 335 5.36 10.77 -6.13
CA TYR A 335 6.73 10.30 -5.99
C TYR A 335 7.73 11.29 -6.58
N VAL A 336 8.97 11.20 -6.10
CA VAL A 336 10.14 11.88 -6.69
C VAL A 336 11.29 10.90 -6.83
N ARG A 337 12.33 11.34 -7.53
CA ARG A 337 13.54 10.58 -7.83
C ARG A 337 14.73 11.50 -7.55
N ASP A 338 15.10 11.60 -6.28
CA ASP A 338 16.31 12.31 -5.87
C ASP A 338 17.40 11.32 -5.46
N MET A 339 18.58 11.48 -6.04
CA MET A 339 19.77 10.70 -5.68
C MET A 339 20.71 11.48 -4.75
N ASN A 340 20.54 12.79 -4.61
CA ASN A 340 21.53 13.69 -4.02
C ASN A 340 21.46 13.81 -2.49
N TYR A 341 20.77 12.88 -1.81
CA TYR A 341 20.55 12.89 -0.36
C TYR A 341 20.06 14.26 0.15
N SER A 342 19.26 14.96 -0.66
CA SER A 342 18.91 16.38 -0.42
C SER A 342 17.71 16.55 0.52
N ILE A 343 17.10 15.44 0.94
CA ILE A 343 15.88 15.42 1.75
C ILE A 343 16.26 15.08 3.20
N SER A 344 15.89 15.96 4.14
CA SER A 344 16.16 15.76 5.57
C SER A 344 15.27 14.67 6.20
N ARG A 345 15.60 14.25 7.43
CA ARG A 345 14.81 13.27 8.19
C ARG A 345 13.36 13.70 8.44
N PHE A 346 13.09 15.00 8.44
CA PHE A 346 11.75 15.56 8.60
C PHE A 346 11.12 15.93 7.26
N GLY A 347 11.75 15.55 6.15
CA GLY A 347 11.34 15.84 4.79
C GLY A 347 11.89 17.15 4.23
N SER A 348 11.46 17.47 3.01
CA SER A 348 11.79 18.69 2.27
C SER A 348 10.53 19.28 1.62
N ARG A 349 10.56 20.57 1.31
CA ARG A 349 9.53 21.25 0.51
C ARG A 349 10.08 21.81 -0.80
N ASP A 350 11.29 21.37 -1.20
CA ASP A 350 11.96 21.86 -2.39
C ASP A 350 11.26 21.35 -3.66
N ASP A 351 10.55 22.24 -4.35
CA ASP A 351 9.83 21.94 -5.59
C ASP A 351 10.76 21.63 -6.77
N LYS A 352 12.07 21.94 -6.66
CA LYS A 352 13.06 21.58 -7.68
C LYS A 352 13.27 20.07 -7.79
N LEU A 353 12.98 19.31 -6.73
CA LEU A 353 13.07 17.84 -6.71
C LEU A 353 11.93 17.16 -7.48
N ILE A 354 10.87 17.91 -7.80
CA ILE A 354 9.73 17.44 -8.58
C ILE A 354 9.99 17.80 -10.04
N SER A 355 9.96 16.83 -10.94
CA SER A 355 10.36 17.03 -12.34
C SER A 355 9.32 16.51 -13.34
N GLY A 356 9.43 17.02 -14.57
CA GLY A 356 8.56 16.63 -15.68
C GLY A 356 7.08 16.91 -15.42
N ILE A 357 6.23 15.98 -15.83
CA ILE A 357 4.77 16.08 -15.72
C ILE A 357 4.26 16.14 -14.27
N HIS A 358 5.07 15.69 -13.30
CA HIS A 358 4.71 15.74 -11.87
C HIS A 358 4.67 17.16 -11.29
N LYS A 359 5.29 18.13 -11.96
CA LYS A 359 5.18 19.54 -11.56
C LYS A 359 3.73 20.04 -11.64
N ASN A 360 2.97 19.54 -12.61
CA ASN A 360 1.57 19.93 -12.79
C ASN A 360 0.71 19.48 -11.61
N SER A 361 1.01 18.31 -11.03
CA SER A 361 0.23 17.71 -9.95
C SER A 361 0.62 18.19 -8.53
N MET A 362 1.57 19.13 -8.40
CA MET A 362 2.04 19.66 -7.10
C MET A 362 0.93 20.26 -6.26
N LYS A 363 -0.03 20.96 -6.88
CA LYS A 363 -1.17 21.56 -6.17
C LYS A 363 -2.13 20.52 -5.58
N CYS A 364 -2.05 19.28 -6.05
CA CYS A 364 -2.91 18.18 -5.65
C CYS A 364 -2.18 17.13 -4.82
N THR A 365 -0.87 17.19 -4.71
CA THR A 365 -0.10 16.23 -3.92
C THR A 365 0.14 16.79 -2.53
N ASP A 366 -0.08 15.98 -1.51
CA ASP A 366 0.18 16.35 -0.12
C ASP A 366 1.54 15.82 0.35
N ILE A 367 1.90 14.61 -0.09
CA ILE A 367 3.14 13.93 0.26
C ILE A 367 3.78 13.34 -0.99
N TYR A 368 5.07 13.55 -1.17
CA TYR A 368 5.90 12.88 -2.16
C TYR A 368 6.84 11.88 -1.49
N ILE A 369 7.02 10.72 -2.09
CA ILE A 369 7.99 9.72 -1.64
C ILE A 369 9.18 9.68 -2.60
N ASN A 370 10.38 9.85 -2.07
CA ASN A 370 11.60 9.61 -2.82
C ASN A 370 11.88 8.10 -2.90
N PHE A 371 12.02 7.59 -4.13
CA PHE A 371 12.43 6.20 -4.36
C PHE A 371 13.94 6.02 -4.48
N SER A 372 14.70 7.11 -4.61
CA SER A 372 16.16 7.07 -4.76
C SER A 372 16.62 6.09 -5.85
N VAL A 373 16.11 6.28 -7.08
CA VAL A 373 16.57 5.56 -8.28
C VAL A 373 16.95 6.54 -9.37
N GLU A 374 17.95 6.17 -10.16
CA GLU A 374 18.27 6.88 -11.39
C GLU A 374 17.23 6.69 -12.50
N LYS A 375 17.16 7.68 -13.39
CA LYS A 375 16.19 7.71 -14.47
C LYS A 375 16.54 6.74 -15.62
N GLU A 376 17.82 6.46 -15.82
CA GLU A 376 18.34 5.76 -16.99
C GLU A 376 18.97 4.42 -16.63
N SER A 377 19.02 3.50 -17.59
CA SER A 377 19.64 2.18 -17.43
C SER A 377 21.14 2.25 -17.73
N PRO A 378 22.02 1.54 -17.00
CA PRO A 378 21.73 0.70 -15.83
C PRO A 378 21.29 1.55 -14.63
N TYR A 379 20.16 1.19 -14.03
CA TYR A 379 19.60 1.96 -12.91
C TYR A 379 20.50 1.83 -11.68
N ASN A 380 21.01 2.95 -11.19
CA ASN A 380 21.65 3.02 -9.88
C ASN A 380 20.63 3.36 -8.79
N TYR A 381 20.94 2.94 -7.56
CA TYR A 381 20.07 3.00 -6.39
C TYR A 381 20.87 3.52 -5.20
N ASN A 382 20.27 4.36 -4.36
CA ASN A 382 20.90 4.70 -3.08
C ASN A 382 20.80 3.50 -2.11
N LYS A 383 21.67 3.49 -1.10
CA LYS A 383 21.61 2.50 -0.02
C LYS A 383 20.22 2.57 0.62
N GLY A 384 19.48 1.46 0.55
CA GLY A 384 18.14 1.35 1.11
C GLY A 384 16.99 1.83 0.31
N THR A 385 17.15 1.93 -1.01
CA THR A 385 16.01 2.02 -1.93
C THR A 385 14.87 1.11 -1.49
N ILE A 386 13.65 1.65 -1.53
CA ILE A 386 12.43 0.94 -1.21
C ILE A 386 12.31 -0.27 -2.14
N ALA A 387 12.13 -1.45 -1.54
CA ALA A 387 11.91 -2.69 -2.27
C ALA A 387 10.52 -3.24 -1.97
N PHE A 388 9.96 -3.99 -2.92
CA PHE A 388 8.65 -4.61 -2.82
C PHE A 388 8.76 -6.11 -2.99
N SER A 389 7.87 -6.84 -2.32
CA SER A 389 7.75 -8.29 -2.48
C SER A 389 6.44 -8.66 -3.15
N PHE A 390 6.50 -9.51 -4.16
CA PHE A 390 5.29 -10.07 -4.78
C PHE A 390 4.78 -11.31 -4.03
N PHE A 391 5.65 -12.06 -3.35
CA PHE A 391 5.28 -13.33 -2.73
C PHE A 391 5.60 -13.40 -1.23
N ASN A 392 5.92 -12.27 -0.59
CA ASN A 392 6.37 -12.20 0.81
C ASN A 392 7.69 -12.95 1.10
N ILE A 393 8.41 -13.32 0.05
CA ILE A 393 9.75 -13.91 0.09
C ILE A 393 10.64 -13.12 -0.86
N GLY A 394 11.69 -12.53 -0.31
CA GLY A 394 12.58 -11.57 -0.96
C GLY A 394 11.91 -10.27 -1.36
N ALA A 395 12.74 -9.32 -1.78
CA ALA A 395 12.31 -8.05 -2.32
C ALA A 395 13.01 -7.74 -3.64
N LEU A 396 12.38 -6.91 -4.46
CA LEU A 396 13.01 -6.28 -5.61
C LEU A 396 12.84 -4.77 -5.51
N THR A 397 13.93 -4.04 -5.78
CA THR A 397 13.89 -2.59 -5.93
C THR A 397 13.15 -2.25 -7.22
N LEU A 398 12.22 -1.28 -7.14
CA LEU A 398 11.50 -0.82 -8.32
C LEU A 398 12.44 -0.08 -9.26
N ASN A 399 12.39 -0.41 -10.54
CA ASN A 399 13.09 0.36 -11.55
C ASN A 399 12.30 1.64 -11.90
N ASN A 400 12.92 2.50 -12.70
CA ASN A 400 12.34 3.80 -13.10
C ASN A 400 10.96 3.70 -13.79
N ARG A 401 10.67 2.58 -14.48
CA ARG A 401 9.38 2.36 -15.18
C ARG A 401 8.28 1.90 -14.24
N GLU A 402 8.65 1.33 -13.09
CA GLU A 402 7.71 0.77 -12.10
C GLU A 402 7.34 1.79 -11.02
N ILE A 403 8.13 2.86 -10.85
CA ILE A 403 7.83 3.90 -9.87
C ILE A 403 6.60 4.69 -10.30
N SER A 404 5.63 4.71 -9.38
CA SER A 404 4.32 5.29 -9.57
C SER A 404 3.81 5.88 -8.24
N SER A 405 2.77 6.70 -8.33
CA SER A 405 2.04 7.19 -7.15
C SER A 405 1.38 6.04 -6.38
N SER A 406 0.96 4.98 -7.09
CA SER A 406 0.32 3.82 -6.49
C SER A 406 1.31 3.01 -5.64
N ASN A 407 2.56 2.89 -6.07
CA ASN A 407 3.65 2.32 -5.27
C ASN A 407 4.14 3.28 -4.15
N ALA A 408 4.00 4.59 -4.30
CA ALA A 408 4.33 5.55 -3.23
C ALA A 408 3.32 5.54 -2.07
N THR A 409 2.05 5.24 -2.38
CA THR A 409 0.92 5.21 -1.43
C THR A 409 1.16 4.32 -0.20
N PRO A 410 1.53 3.02 -0.33
CA PRO A 410 1.82 2.17 0.83
C PRO A 410 3.02 2.65 1.66
N VAL A 411 3.96 3.35 1.03
CA VAL A 411 5.14 3.91 1.68
C VAL A 411 4.75 5.08 2.58
N ALA A 412 3.96 6.02 2.05
CA ALA A 412 3.44 7.13 2.83
C ALA A 412 2.55 6.65 3.98
N LEU A 413 1.68 5.66 3.75
CA LEU A 413 0.90 5.05 4.83
C LEU A 413 1.79 4.46 5.92
N SER A 414 2.86 3.74 5.55
CA SER A 414 3.81 3.18 6.52
C SER A 414 4.52 4.27 7.34
N TYR A 415 4.79 5.44 6.74
CA TYR A 415 5.29 6.60 7.48
C TYR A 415 4.27 7.19 8.46
N LEU A 416 3.00 7.31 8.07
CA LEU A 416 1.94 7.78 8.98
C LEU A 416 1.74 6.82 10.15
N LEU A 417 1.80 5.51 9.90
CA LEU A 417 1.78 4.47 10.92
C LEU A 417 3.00 4.51 11.83
N TYR A 418 4.19 4.82 11.29
CA TYR A 418 5.40 5.07 12.08
C TYR A 418 5.20 6.21 13.08
N LEU A 419 4.74 7.38 12.62
CA LEU A 419 4.46 8.51 13.50
C LEU A 419 3.48 8.14 14.62
N LYS A 420 2.46 7.33 14.30
CA LYS A 420 1.51 6.83 15.29
C LYS A 420 2.09 5.77 16.22
N SER A 421 3.02 4.94 15.76
CA SER A 421 3.72 3.96 16.60
C SER A 421 4.67 4.62 17.62
N LEU A 422 5.24 5.77 17.27
CA LEU A 422 6.05 6.60 18.19
C LEU A 422 5.20 7.27 19.27
N ASN A 423 3.92 7.51 18.99
CA ASN A 423 2.98 8.10 19.95
C ASN A 423 1.60 7.44 19.81
N PRO A 424 1.36 6.30 20.49
CA PRO A 424 0.12 5.54 20.36
C PRO A 424 -1.16 6.31 20.72
N GLU A 425 -1.05 7.32 21.59
CA GLU A 425 -2.15 8.20 21.99
C GLU A 425 -2.47 9.29 20.94
N LEU A 426 -1.67 9.38 19.87
CA LEU A 426 -1.88 10.34 18.80
C LEU A 426 -3.14 10.01 18.01
N ASP A 427 -4.20 10.80 18.22
CA ASP A 427 -5.40 10.71 17.40
C ASP A 427 -5.15 11.13 15.94
N ASN A 428 -6.06 10.72 15.05
CA ASN A 428 -5.91 10.96 13.62
C ASN A 428 -5.96 12.45 13.25
N HIS A 429 -6.68 13.28 14.01
CA HIS A 429 -6.75 14.72 13.76
C HIS A 429 -5.43 15.42 14.10
N SER A 430 -4.79 15.01 15.18
CA SER A 430 -3.46 15.47 15.61
C SER A 430 -2.38 15.00 14.64
N LEU A 431 -2.47 13.76 14.14
CA LEU A 431 -1.60 13.27 13.07
C LEU A 431 -1.75 14.12 11.80
N ILE A 432 -2.98 14.43 11.38
CA ILE A 432 -3.22 15.32 10.23
C ILE A 432 -2.60 16.70 10.46
N LYS A 433 -2.75 17.28 11.66
CA LYS A 433 -2.12 18.56 12.01
C LYS A 433 -0.60 18.53 11.90
N ILE A 434 0.05 17.45 12.39
CA ILE A 434 1.50 17.28 12.27
C ILE A 434 1.91 17.27 10.80
N ILE A 435 1.24 16.47 9.95
CA ILE A 435 1.53 16.42 8.52
C ILE A 435 1.28 17.78 7.85
N ASN A 436 0.22 18.50 8.24
CA ASN A 436 -0.06 19.84 7.72
C ASN A 436 1.02 20.85 8.13
N ILE A 437 1.52 20.80 9.37
CA ILE A 437 2.66 21.62 9.81
C ILE A 437 3.90 21.29 8.99
N LEU A 438 4.18 20.00 8.76
CA LEU A 438 5.34 19.53 8.01
C LEU A 438 5.28 19.90 6.52
N LYS A 439 4.11 19.90 5.89
CA LYS A 439 3.93 20.27 4.47
C LYS A 439 3.73 21.78 4.25
N GLY A 440 3.27 22.51 5.26
CA GLY A 440 2.85 23.91 5.12
C GLY A 440 1.72 24.07 4.11
N ASP A 441 1.76 25.12 3.30
CA ASP A 441 0.77 25.37 2.25
C ASP A 441 1.01 24.60 0.94
N LYS A 442 2.10 23.84 0.88
CA LYS A 442 2.50 23.05 -0.29
C LYS A 442 2.33 21.55 0.01
N PHE A 443 3.43 20.81 -0.12
CA PHE A 443 3.59 19.39 0.07
C PHE A 443 4.81 19.14 0.96
N ILE A 444 5.00 17.89 1.37
CA ILE A 444 6.25 17.40 1.95
C ILE A 444 6.82 16.26 1.09
N ILE A 445 8.12 16.29 0.85
CA ILE A 445 8.88 15.19 0.24
C ILE A 445 9.54 14.42 1.37
N LEU A 446 9.31 13.11 1.43
CA LEU A 446 9.91 12.20 2.40
C LEU A 446 10.92 11.29 1.70
N ASP A 447 11.98 10.92 2.43
CA ASP A 447 12.99 9.97 1.97
C ASP A 447 13.13 8.83 2.99
N PRO A 448 12.18 7.89 2.96
CA PRO A 448 12.17 6.82 3.94
C PRO A 448 13.21 5.74 3.63
N SER A 449 13.72 5.68 2.40
CA SER A 449 14.88 4.88 2.04
C SER A 449 16.04 5.22 2.95
N TYR A 450 16.44 6.49 2.90
CA TYR A 450 17.62 6.97 3.59
C TYR A 450 17.40 7.13 5.11
N HIS A 451 16.24 7.64 5.55
CA HIS A 451 16.01 8.00 6.95
C HIS A 451 15.32 6.93 7.81
N LYS A 452 15.08 5.72 7.27
CA LYS A 452 14.49 4.60 8.02
C LYS A 452 13.14 4.90 8.66
N GLN A 453 12.28 5.65 7.98
CA GLN A 453 11.08 6.23 8.59
C GLN A 453 9.89 5.25 8.69
N PHE A 454 10.14 3.97 9.03
CA PHE A 454 9.13 2.91 9.11
C PHE A 454 9.16 2.16 10.46
N PRO A 455 8.02 1.61 10.93
CA PRO A 455 7.97 0.90 12.20
C PRO A 455 8.90 -0.33 12.28
N VAL A 456 9.13 -1.04 11.18
CA VAL A 456 10.01 -2.23 11.16
C VAL A 456 11.43 -1.95 11.70
N TYR A 457 11.94 -0.73 11.50
CA TYR A 457 13.23 -0.31 12.06
C TYR A 457 13.13 -0.03 13.55
N GLU A 458 11.99 0.43 14.07
CA GLU A 458 11.80 0.67 15.49
C GLU A 458 11.75 -0.64 16.29
N TYR A 459 11.17 -1.68 15.69
CA TYR A 459 11.12 -3.02 16.29
C TYR A 459 12.41 -3.83 16.14
N ASN A 460 13.47 -3.23 15.59
CA ASN A 460 14.76 -3.89 15.33
C ASN A 460 14.64 -5.16 14.47
N TYR A 461 13.66 -5.23 13.56
CA TYR A 461 13.55 -6.38 12.65
C TYR A 461 14.51 -6.29 11.46
N LEU A 462 15.04 -5.09 11.18
CA LEU A 462 16.05 -4.78 10.15
C LEU A 462 17.32 -4.11 10.72
N ARG A 463 17.50 -4.05 12.05
CA ARG A 463 18.61 -3.31 12.69
C ARG A 463 19.80 -4.18 13.05
#